data_AF-A0AAU6A928-F1
#
_entry.id   AF-A0AAU6A928-F1
#
_cell.length_a   1.000
_cell.length_b   1.000
_cell.length_c   1.000
_cell.angle_alpha   90.00
_cell.angle_beta   90.00
_cell.angle_gamma   90.00
#
_symmetry.space_group_name_H-M   'P 1'
#
loop_
_entity.id
_entity.type
_entity.pdbx_description
1 polymer ?
#
loop_
_entity_poly.entity_id
_entity_poly.type
_entity_poly.pdbx_seq_one_letter_code
_entity_poly.pdbx_strand_id
1 'polypeptide(L)'
;MGLAPHLEAGHLDVERVAGIAVVAAAHSDGYAATGHLLGLLAALPSPTKAGERFWAELWRTSGTAYLLPANIKALVLRSLTGEGTALARQILSAVDQMTPPQRVAAGEVIGQALAESDHFPDLKTQVIGELWLRDLELTAWRVLHADRRSDDPAGRKAFLDAWTSV
;
A
#
# COMPACT_ATOMS: atom_id res chain seq x y z
N MET A 1 5.01 -23.08 39.50
CA MET A 1 5.05 -24.24 38.58
C MET A 1 5.80 -23.79 37.35
N GLY A 2 6.94 -24.41 37.06
CA GLY A 2 7.85 -23.98 35.98
C GLY A 2 7.36 -24.45 34.62
N LEU A 3 7.14 -23.49 33.72
CA LEU A 3 6.99 -23.77 32.30
C LEU A 3 8.40 -23.96 31.73
N ALA A 4 8.71 -25.18 31.29
CA ALA A 4 9.95 -25.47 30.60
C ALA A 4 9.87 -24.86 29.18
N PRO A 5 10.68 -23.85 28.83
CA PRO A 5 10.58 -23.14 27.55
C PRO A 5 10.99 -24.00 26.33
N HIS A 6 11.47 -25.21 26.55
CA HIS A 6 11.96 -26.13 25.52
C HIS A 6 10.86 -27.04 24.94
N LEU A 7 9.65 -27.06 25.53
CA LEU A 7 8.55 -27.93 25.09
C LEU A 7 7.58 -27.27 24.09
N GLU A 8 7.62 -25.95 23.92
CA GLU A 8 6.66 -25.23 23.06
C GLU A 8 7.03 -25.24 21.56
N ALA A 9 8.29 -25.50 21.21
CA ALA A 9 8.74 -25.46 19.82
C ALA A 9 8.52 -26.78 19.04
N GLY A 10 8.36 -27.92 19.73
CA GLY A 10 8.27 -29.25 19.11
C GLY A 10 6.89 -29.63 18.55
N HIS A 11 5.87 -28.80 18.76
CA HIS A 11 4.46 -29.10 18.41
C HIS A 11 3.84 -28.14 17.39
N LEU A 12 4.62 -27.23 16.83
CA LEU A 12 4.16 -26.33 15.77
C LEU A 12 4.40 -26.98 14.41
N ASP A 13 3.39 -27.71 13.93
CA ASP A 13 3.35 -28.20 12.55
C ASP A 13 3.49 -27.05 11.54
N VAL A 14 4.16 -27.29 10.42
CA VAL A 14 4.49 -26.28 9.40
C VAL A 14 3.24 -25.58 8.90
N GLU A 15 2.13 -26.29 8.74
CA GLU A 15 0.84 -25.72 8.35
C GLU A 15 0.29 -24.75 9.41
N ARG A 16 0.49 -25.07 10.70
CA ARG A 16 0.06 -24.22 11.82
C ARG A 16 0.91 -22.96 11.92
N VAL A 17 2.22 -23.07 11.69
CA VAL A 17 3.13 -21.92 11.60
C VAL A 17 2.77 -21.05 10.40
N ALA A 18 2.52 -21.64 9.23
CA ALA A 18 2.08 -20.91 8.05
C ALA A 18 0.74 -20.20 8.28
N GLY A 19 -0.23 -20.87 8.93
CA GLY A 19 -1.51 -20.27 9.30
C GLY A 19 -1.36 -19.09 10.25
N ILE A 20 -0.53 -19.22 11.30
CA ILE A 20 -0.23 -18.12 12.22
C ILE A 20 0.51 -16.99 11.51
N ALA A 21 1.47 -17.29 10.63
CA ALA A 21 2.21 -16.30 9.86
C ALA A 21 1.30 -15.52 8.90
N VAL A 22 0.35 -16.19 8.24
CA VAL A 22 -0.64 -15.56 7.36
C VAL A 22 -1.57 -14.65 8.17
N VAL A 23 -2.06 -15.11 9.32
CA VAL A 23 -2.92 -14.30 10.21
C VAL A 23 -2.14 -13.10 10.78
N ALA A 24 -0.91 -13.31 11.24
CA ALA A 24 -0.05 -12.24 11.73
C ALA A 24 0.33 -11.24 10.64
N ALA A 25 0.56 -11.70 9.41
CA ALA A 25 0.76 -10.83 8.25
C ALA A 25 -0.52 -10.05 7.91
N ALA A 26 -1.69 -10.68 7.92
CA ALA A 26 -2.97 -9.99 7.70
C ALA A 26 -3.26 -8.91 8.76
N HIS A 27 -2.79 -9.11 9.99
CA HIS A 27 -2.85 -8.12 11.08
C HIS A 27 -1.64 -7.17 11.13
N SER A 28 -0.65 -7.32 10.25
CA SER A 28 0.45 -6.37 10.13
C SER A 28 -0.04 -5.13 9.41
N ASP A 29 -0.07 -4.00 10.10
CA ASP A 29 -0.43 -2.70 9.52
C ASP A 29 0.35 -2.40 8.22
N GLY A 30 1.61 -2.84 8.12
CA GLY A 30 2.43 -2.65 6.93
C GLY A 30 2.04 -3.54 5.76
N TYR A 31 1.66 -4.79 6.03
CA TYR A 31 1.20 -5.72 4.99
C TYR A 31 -0.21 -5.32 4.51
N ALA A 32 -1.10 -4.94 5.43
CA ALA A 32 -2.42 -4.41 5.11
C ALA A 32 -2.32 -3.11 4.29
N ALA A 33 -1.45 -2.17 4.68
CA ALA A 33 -1.21 -0.95 3.90
C ALA A 33 -0.61 -1.24 2.53
N THR A 34 0.31 -2.21 2.42
CA THR A 34 0.87 -2.64 1.13
C THR A 34 -0.20 -3.25 0.23
N GLY A 35 -1.06 -4.10 0.78
CA GLY A 35 -2.20 -4.68 0.06
C GLY A 35 -3.18 -3.61 -0.42
N HIS A 36 -3.50 -2.62 0.41
CA HIS A 36 -4.37 -1.51 0.01
C HIS A 36 -3.73 -0.64 -1.09
N LEU A 37 -2.43 -0.36 -0.99
CA LEU A 37 -1.67 0.35 -2.03
C LEU A 37 -1.76 -0.35 -3.39
N LEU A 38 -1.62 -1.67 -3.39
CA LEU A 38 -1.78 -2.50 -4.58
C LEU A 38 -3.23 -2.51 -5.09
N GLY A 39 -4.21 -2.54 -4.18
CA GLY A 39 -5.63 -2.45 -4.51
C GLY A 39 -5.98 -1.13 -5.23
N LEU A 40 -5.45 -0.01 -4.75
CA LEU A 40 -5.62 1.30 -5.40
C LEU A 40 -5.04 1.31 -6.82
N LEU A 41 -3.85 0.75 -7.02
CA LEU A 41 -3.24 0.63 -8.36
C LEU A 41 -4.02 -0.34 -9.26
N ALA A 42 -4.57 -1.42 -8.72
CA ALA A 42 -5.37 -2.40 -9.45
C ALA A 42 -6.73 -1.85 -9.90
N ALA A 43 -7.23 -0.79 -9.25
CA ALA A 43 -8.44 -0.09 -9.67
C ALA A 43 -8.23 0.77 -10.94
N LEU A 44 -6.98 1.05 -11.33
CA LEU A 44 -6.68 1.80 -12.53
C LEU A 44 -6.73 0.91 -13.79
N PRO A 45 -6.93 1.50 -14.99
CA PRO A 45 -6.87 0.75 -16.24
C PRO A 45 -5.59 -0.08 -16.37
N SER A 46 -5.76 -1.37 -16.67
CA SER A 46 -4.63 -2.30 -16.84
C SER A 46 -3.62 -1.77 -17.86
N PRO A 47 -2.30 -1.91 -17.63
CA PRO A 47 -1.24 -1.42 -18.52
C PRO A 47 -1.06 -2.29 -19.77
N THR A 48 -2.15 -2.49 -20.49
CA THR A 48 -2.23 -3.14 -21.81
C THR A 48 -2.52 -2.09 -22.88
N LYS A 49 -2.65 -2.51 -24.15
CA LYS A 49 -3.06 -1.60 -25.24
C LYS A 49 -4.37 -0.85 -24.95
N ALA A 50 -5.29 -1.45 -24.19
CA ALA A 50 -6.55 -0.81 -23.83
C ALA A 50 -6.36 0.35 -22.83
N GLY A 51 -5.41 0.23 -21.89
CA GLY A 51 -5.12 1.27 -20.89
C GLY A 51 -4.03 2.26 -21.31
N GLU A 52 -3.37 2.06 -22.46
CA GLU A 52 -2.24 2.90 -22.91
C GLU A 52 -2.59 4.39 -22.95
N ARG A 53 -3.79 4.72 -23.46
CA ARG A 53 -4.30 6.10 -23.50
C ARG A 53 -4.39 6.72 -22.10
N PHE A 54 -4.88 5.96 -21.13
CA PHE A 54 -4.98 6.43 -19.74
C PHE A 54 -3.59 6.75 -19.17
N TRP A 55 -2.63 5.85 -19.31
CA TRP A 55 -1.29 6.03 -18.76
C TRP A 55 -0.51 7.17 -19.44
N ALA A 56 -0.67 7.32 -20.77
CA ALA A 56 -0.08 8.43 -21.50
C ALA A 56 -0.67 9.78 -21.06
N GLU A 57 -1.99 9.84 -20.88
CA GLU A 57 -2.68 11.04 -20.45
C GLU A 57 -2.33 11.40 -18.99
N LEU A 58 -2.31 10.41 -18.09
CA LEU A 58 -1.90 10.60 -16.70
C LEU A 58 -0.47 11.14 -16.60
N TRP A 59 0.46 10.62 -17.40
CA TRP A 59 1.82 11.15 -17.44
C TRP A 59 1.86 12.60 -17.92
N ARG A 60 1.14 12.92 -18.99
CA ARG A 60 1.06 14.27 -19.56
C ARG A 60 0.49 15.29 -18.57
N THR A 61 -0.56 14.93 -17.83
CA THR A 61 -1.25 15.82 -16.89
C THR A 61 -0.54 15.92 -15.54
N SER A 62 -0.01 14.82 -15.02
CA SER A 62 0.73 14.81 -13.75
C SER A 62 2.14 15.40 -13.87
N GLY A 63 2.72 15.39 -15.08
CA GLY A 63 4.07 15.87 -15.32
C GLY A 63 5.17 14.97 -14.75
N THR A 64 4.82 13.78 -14.22
CA THR A 64 5.78 12.83 -13.66
C THR A 64 5.69 11.48 -14.35
N ALA A 65 6.85 10.96 -14.76
CA ALA A 65 6.94 9.61 -15.30
C ALA A 65 6.87 8.54 -14.19
N TYR A 66 6.93 8.92 -12.91
CA TYR A 66 7.10 7.99 -11.81
C TYR A 66 5.94 7.03 -11.59
N LEU A 67 4.73 7.37 -12.05
CA LEU A 67 3.56 6.47 -12.01
C LEU A 67 3.42 5.62 -13.28
N LEU A 68 4.25 5.82 -14.30
CA LEU A 68 4.15 5.02 -15.53
C LEU A 68 4.38 3.54 -15.22
N PRO A 69 3.63 2.62 -15.86
CA PRO A 69 3.76 1.19 -15.62
C PRO A 69 5.19 0.69 -15.78
N ALA A 70 5.94 1.18 -16.77
CA ALA A 70 7.34 0.81 -16.98
C ALA A 70 8.25 1.14 -15.78
N ASN A 71 7.94 2.21 -15.04
CA ASN A 71 8.74 2.70 -13.91
C ASN A 71 8.32 2.10 -12.57
N ILE A 72 7.06 1.65 -12.44
CA ILE A 72 6.56 1.05 -11.19
C ILE A 72 6.50 -0.48 -11.22
N LYS A 73 6.54 -1.13 -12.40
CA LYS A 73 6.31 -2.59 -12.54
C LYS A 73 7.14 -3.43 -11.58
N ALA A 74 8.44 -3.19 -11.52
CA ALA A 74 9.33 -3.96 -10.65
C ALA A 74 8.99 -3.77 -9.17
N LEU A 75 8.57 -2.56 -8.77
CA LEU A 75 8.18 -2.24 -7.40
C LEU A 75 6.84 -2.89 -7.05
N VAL A 76 5.87 -2.85 -7.96
CA VAL A 76 4.57 -3.54 -7.81
C VAL A 76 4.77 -5.04 -7.62
N LEU A 77 5.62 -5.68 -8.44
CA LEU A 77 5.90 -7.11 -8.32
C LEU A 77 6.57 -7.47 -6.99
N ARG A 78 7.46 -6.63 -6.48
CA ARG A 78 8.06 -6.81 -5.14
C ARG A 78 7.04 -6.59 -4.02
N SER A 79 6.14 -5.64 -4.16
CA SER A 79 5.10 -5.39 -3.16
C SER A 79 4.11 -6.55 -3.03
N LEU A 80 3.89 -7.34 -4.10
CA LEU A 80 3.11 -8.59 -4.03
C LEU A 80 3.72 -9.63 -3.07
N THR A 81 5.02 -9.55 -2.78
CA THR A 81 5.70 -10.42 -1.80
C THR A 81 5.78 -9.78 -0.41
N GLY A 82 5.07 -8.67 -0.17
CA GLY A 82 5.04 -7.94 1.10
C GLY A 82 6.05 -6.79 1.21
N GLU A 83 6.92 -6.58 0.22
CA GLU A 83 7.91 -5.49 0.22
C GLU A 83 7.31 -4.19 -0.35
N GLY A 84 6.47 -3.51 0.44
CA GLY A 84 5.78 -2.27 0.03
C GLY A 84 6.64 -1.01 0.00
N THR A 85 7.73 -0.96 0.77
CA THR A 85 8.46 0.28 1.10
C THR A 85 9.01 1.01 -0.14
N ALA A 86 9.55 0.27 -1.12
CA ALA A 86 10.11 0.88 -2.32
C ALA A 86 9.01 1.49 -3.23
N LEU A 87 7.89 0.79 -3.38
CA LEU A 87 6.72 1.30 -4.11
C LEU A 87 6.14 2.54 -3.43
N ALA A 88 6.02 2.53 -2.10
CA ALA A 88 5.55 3.67 -1.33
C ALA A 88 6.44 4.91 -1.52
N ARG A 89 7.77 4.76 -1.51
CA ARG A 89 8.70 5.88 -1.79
C ARG A 89 8.51 6.43 -3.20
N GLN A 90 8.40 5.56 -4.19
CA GLN A 90 8.17 5.96 -5.58
C GLN A 90 6.88 6.76 -5.75
N ILE A 91 5.81 6.33 -5.08
CA ILE A 91 4.52 7.03 -5.10
C ILE A 91 4.63 8.41 -4.47
N LEU A 92 5.26 8.52 -3.29
CA LEU A 92 5.45 9.82 -2.64
C LEU A 92 6.32 10.76 -3.49
N SER A 93 7.38 10.24 -4.13
CA SER A 93 8.17 11.03 -5.08
C SER A 93 7.36 11.49 -6.28
N ALA A 94 6.41 10.68 -6.77
CA ALA A 94 5.52 11.08 -7.85
C ALA A 94 4.62 12.24 -7.41
N VAL A 95 4.01 12.13 -6.24
CA VAL A 95 3.10 13.14 -5.68
C VAL A 95 3.84 14.45 -5.37
N ASP A 96 5.08 14.37 -4.89
CA ASP A 96 5.95 15.52 -4.61
C ASP A 96 6.36 16.29 -5.88
N GLN A 97 6.53 15.60 -7.01
CA GLN A 97 6.83 16.23 -8.29
C GLN A 97 5.63 16.94 -8.93
N MET A 98 4.41 16.66 -8.50
CA MET A 98 3.22 17.30 -9.06
C MET A 98 3.02 18.68 -8.45
N THR A 99 2.98 19.71 -9.29
CA THR A 99 2.46 21.02 -8.89
C THR A 99 0.96 20.93 -8.54
N PRO A 100 0.40 21.89 -7.77
CA PRO A 100 -1.02 21.86 -7.44
C PRO A 100 -1.96 21.76 -8.66
N PRO A 101 -1.74 22.48 -9.78
CA PRO A 101 -2.56 22.32 -10.99
C PRO A 101 -2.42 20.94 -11.64
N GLN A 102 -1.21 20.37 -11.67
CA GLN A 102 -0.97 19.03 -12.21
C GLN A 102 -1.63 17.96 -11.34
N ARG A 103 -1.68 18.15 -10.02
CA ARG A 103 -2.36 17.24 -9.10
C ARG A 103 -3.88 17.21 -9.35
N VAL A 104 -4.48 18.38 -9.61
CA VAL A 104 -5.89 18.47 -10.01
C VAL A 104 -6.13 17.77 -11.35
N ALA A 105 -5.31 18.07 -12.37
CA ALA A 105 -5.45 17.48 -13.69
C ALA A 105 -5.23 15.95 -13.68
N ALA A 106 -4.28 15.44 -12.92
CA ALA A 106 -4.08 14.02 -12.70
C ALA A 106 -5.31 13.38 -12.02
N GLY A 107 -5.88 14.06 -11.02
CA GLY A 107 -7.11 13.66 -10.36
C GLY A 107 -8.29 13.54 -11.34
N GLU A 108 -8.46 14.48 -12.27
CA GLU A 108 -9.54 14.39 -13.27
C GLU A 108 -9.41 13.15 -14.17
N VAL A 109 -8.19 12.84 -14.63
CA VAL A 109 -7.91 11.66 -15.47
C VAL A 109 -8.20 10.36 -14.70
N ILE A 110 -7.75 10.28 -13.44
CA ILE A 110 -7.99 9.12 -12.57
C ILE A 110 -9.49 8.98 -12.30
N GLY A 111 -10.15 10.08 -11.95
CA GLY A 111 -11.56 10.13 -11.65
C GLY A 111 -12.44 9.69 -12.82
N GLN A 112 -12.09 10.11 -14.04
CA GLN A 112 -12.78 9.67 -15.25
C GLN A 112 -12.67 8.15 -15.43
N ALA A 113 -11.46 7.60 -15.28
CA ALA A 113 -11.25 6.15 -15.39
C ALA A 113 -12.01 5.36 -14.32
N LEU A 114 -12.07 5.87 -13.10
CA LEU A 114 -12.78 5.22 -11.98
C LEU A 114 -14.31 5.33 -12.13
N ALA A 115 -14.82 6.45 -12.64
CA ALA A 115 -16.25 6.63 -12.91
C ALA A 115 -16.76 5.71 -14.03
N GLU A 116 -15.95 5.47 -15.07
CA GLU A 116 -16.24 4.51 -16.15
C GLU A 116 -16.27 3.05 -15.66
N SER A 117 -15.67 2.76 -14.50
CA SER A 117 -15.64 1.43 -13.86
C SER A 117 -16.73 1.18 -12.79
N ASP A 118 -17.87 1.88 -12.88
CA ASP A 118 -19.14 1.57 -12.18
C ASP A 118 -19.26 1.88 -10.67
N HIS A 119 -18.35 2.65 -10.04
CA HIS A 119 -18.42 2.77 -8.56
C HIS A 119 -19.14 4.00 -7.99
N PHE A 120 -19.30 5.11 -8.72
CA PHE A 120 -19.89 6.34 -8.17
C PHE A 120 -20.52 7.28 -9.24
N PRO A 121 -21.73 7.01 -9.76
CA PRO A 121 -22.33 7.80 -10.84
C PRO A 121 -22.65 9.26 -10.44
N ASP A 122 -22.86 9.52 -9.14
CA ASP A 122 -23.30 10.83 -8.63
C ASP A 122 -22.15 11.76 -8.21
N LEU A 123 -20.91 11.25 -8.15
CA LEU A 123 -19.75 12.03 -7.74
C LEU A 123 -19.05 12.61 -8.97
N LYS A 124 -18.67 13.90 -8.89
CA LYS A 124 -17.83 14.52 -9.91
C LYS A 124 -16.51 13.74 -10.01
N THR A 125 -16.10 13.42 -11.24
CA THR A 125 -14.85 12.71 -11.54
C THR A 125 -13.65 13.34 -10.82
N GLN A 126 -13.56 14.67 -10.83
CA GLN A 126 -12.55 15.43 -10.09
C GLN A 126 -12.47 15.04 -8.61
N VAL A 127 -13.61 14.88 -7.92
CA VAL A 127 -13.67 14.53 -6.50
C VAL A 127 -13.22 13.08 -6.28
N ILE A 128 -13.64 12.16 -7.16
CA ILE A 128 -13.24 10.75 -7.08
C ILE A 128 -11.72 10.63 -7.18
N GLY A 129 -11.10 11.28 -8.17
CA GLY A 129 -9.66 11.20 -8.36
C GLY A 129 -8.85 11.94 -7.30
N GLU A 130 -9.36 13.06 -6.77
CA GLU A 130 -8.73 13.75 -5.63
C GLU A 130 -8.70 12.86 -4.39
N LEU A 131 -9.82 12.18 -4.09
CA LEU A 131 -9.90 11.22 -2.98
C LEU A 131 -8.97 10.03 -3.19
N TRP A 132 -8.92 9.49 -4.41
CA TRP A 132 -8.01 8.40 -4.74
C TRP A 132 -6.54 8.82 -4.57
N LEU A 133 -6.13 10.01 -5.05
CA LEU A 133 -4.76 10.50 -4.89
C LEU A 133 -4.39 10.72 -3.42
N ARG A 134 -5.33 11.24 -2.61
CA ARG A 134 -5.14 11.38 -1.16
C ARG A 134 -5.00 10.04 -0.46
N ASP A 135 -5.84 9.06 -0.80
CA ASP A 135 -5.78 7.73 -0.21
C ASP A 135 -4.48 7.01 -0.62
N LEU A 136 -4.04 7.18 -1.86
CA LEU A 136 -2.76 6.69 -2.35
C LEU A 136 -1.58 7.27 -1.54
N GLU A 137 -1.54 8.60 -1.38
CA GLU A 137 -0.49 9.29 -0.62
C GLU A 137 -0.49 8.87 0.85
N LEU A 138 -1.67 8.87 1.50
CA LEU A 138 -1.84 8.47 2.88
C LEU A 138 -1.40 7.02 3.11
N THR A 139 -1.75 6.14 2.18
CA THR A 139 -1.41 4.71 2.27
C THR A 139 0.08 4.48 2.05
N ALA A 140 0.72 5.21 1.14
CA ALA A 140 2.17 5.18 0.99
C ALA A 140 2.88 5.62 2.28
N TRP A 141 2.39 6.66 2.96
CA TRP A 141 2.90 7.04 4.28
C TRP A 141 2.70 5.95 5.35
N ARG A 142 1.54 5.28 5.36
CA ARG A 142 1.28 4.15 6.28
C ARG A 142 2.26 3.00 6.07
N VAL A 143 2.56 2.65 4.81
CA VAL A 143 3.58 1.64 4.49
C VAL A 143 4.94 2.05 5.07
N LEU A 144 5.38 3.29 4.84
CA LEU A 144 6.66 3.76 5.38
C LEU A 144 6.69 3.87 6.91
N HIS A 145 5.56 4.20 7.53
CA HIS A 145 5.48 4.26 8.99
C HIS A 145 5.51 2.86 9.61
N ALA A 146 4.86 1.88 8.97
CA ALA A 146 4.90 0.50 9.43
C ALA A 146 6.30 -0.13 9.30
N ASP A 147 7.04 0.20 8.23
CA ASP A 147 8.46 -0.16 8.04
C ASP A 147 9.37 0.47 9.12
N ARG A 148 9.01 1.67 9.58
CA ARG A 148 9.73 2.41 10.63
C ARG A 148 9.30 2.10 12.06
N ARG A 149 8.24 1.32 12.30
CA ARG A 149 7.99 0.80 13.65
C ARG A 149 9.18 -0.07 13.98
N SER A 150 10.13 0.51 14.71
CA SER A 150 11.30 -0.20 15.18
C SER A 150 10.81 -1.47 15.86
N ASP A 151 11.48 -2.59 15.53
CA ASP A 151 11.74 -3.57 16.57
C ASP A 151 12.41 -2.80 17.71
N ASP A 152 11.60 -2.31 18.66
CA ASP A 152 12.03 -1.90 19.99
C ASP A 152 11.73 -3.08 20.90
N PRO A 153 12.64 -4.07 20.98
CA PRO A 153 12.38 -5.28 21.74
C PRO A 153 12.29 -4.95 23.24
N ALA A 154 12.94 -3.86 23.67
CA ALA A 154 12.91 -3.38 25.05
C ALA A 154 11.54 -2.80 25.39
N GLY A 155 10.99 -1.92 24.55
CA GLY A 155 9.63 -1.39 24.71
C GLY A 155 8.56 -2.48 24.64
N ARG A 156 8.71 -3.45 23.73
CA ARG A 156 7.81 -4.61 23.64
C ARG A 156 7.84 -5.48 24.89
N LYS A 157 9.04 -5.74 25.42
CA LYS A 157 9.21 -6.49 26.68
C LYS A 157 8.61 -5.74 27.85
N ALA A 158 8.87 -4.43 27.98
CA ALA A 158 8.32 -3.60 29.04
C ALA A 158 6.78 -3.55 29.02
N PHE A 159 6.18 -3.48 27.83
CA PHE A 159 4.73 -3.56 27.66
C PHE A 159 4.15 -4.91 28.10
N LEU A 160 4.77 -6.02 27.69
CA LEU A 160 4.33 -7.36 28.09
C LEU A 160 4.47 -7.56 29.61
N ASP A 161 5.62 -7.20 30.18
CA ASP A 161 5.90 -7.31 31.61
C ASP A 161 4.82 -6.56 32.43
N ALA A 162 4.46 -5.34 32.01
CA ALA A 162 3.45 -4.52 32.67
C ALA A 162 2.03 -5.14 32.62
N TRP A 163 1.68 -5.85 31.55
CA TRP A 163 0.35 -6.48 31.41
C TRP A 163 0.27 -7.85 32.09
N THR A 164 1.37 -8.58 32.17
CA THR A 164 1.44 -9.86 32.91
C THR A 164 1.57 -9.69 34.42
N SER A 165 1.88 -8.48 34.90
CA SER A 165 1.98 -8.17 36.33
C SER A 165 0.67 -7.68 36.97
N VAL A 166 -0.43 -7.60 36.20
CA VAL A 166 -1.78 -7.21 36.67
C VAL A 166 -2.62 -8.44 36.97
#